data_AF-A0AAX6FZQ3-F1
#
_entry.id   AF-A0AAX6FZQ3-F1
#
_cell.length_a   1.000
_cell.length_b   1.000
_cell.length_c   1.000
_cell.angle_alpha   90.00
_cell.angle_beta   90.00
_cell.angle_gamma   90.00
#
_symmetry.space_group_name_H-M   'P 1'
#
loop_
_entity.id
_entity.type
_entity.pdbx_description
1 polymer ?
#
loop_
_entity_poly.entity_id
_entity_poly.type
_entity_poly.pdbx_seq_one_letter_code
_entity_poly.pdbx_strand_id
1 'polypeptide(L)'
;MWRTDGAVMMALLHMGPIEFLYYWFHRALHHHFLYSRYHSHHHSSIVTEPITSVIHPFAEHIVYYSLFLSPILSTIFTGTCSLLAIVAYIGYIDFMNNMGHCNFEMIPNWLFRAFPPLKYLMYTPSFHSLHHTQFRTNYSLFMPFYDYIYNTMDKSSDELYKRSVKGNEETPDVVHLTHPTTLQSIYYLRVGLASLAAKPYDFNWYMLLMWPLAWVSMVLTWFYGSSFTVERNKLGKLKMQTWAIPRYNFQYRISRERKAINDFVEKSILEADRKGVKVLSLGLLNQAKELNGSGELFLQKYPTLKLKLVDGTSLAATVVLNSIPPETKQVLFKGQLSKVARAAAQQLCKRGVQVFVTHKHELCELESYMSGNTGTHLSLLGESICQVWLIGEGLEDSEQRQAPKGTHFIPFSQFPPKKVRNDCLYYITPAMKIPKTLENMHSCENWLPRRVMSAWRVAGIVHALVGWNEHECGETVLDMEKMWSAALHHGFQLQLPKY
;
A
#
# COMPACT_ATOMS: atom_id res chain seq x y z
N MET A 1 -12.29 -7.32 -41.26
CA MET A 1 -11.89 -8.18 -40.13
C MET A 1 -10.35 -8.16 -40.03
N TRP A 2 -9.73 -7.00 -39.77
CA TRP A 2 -8.32 -6.63 -40.10
C TRP A 2 -8.09 -6.26 -41.57
N ARG A 3 -7.31 -5.18 -41.78
CA ARG A 3 -6.82 -4.68 -43.08
C ARG A 3 -5.43 -4.09 -42.89
N THR A 4 -4.42 -4.76 -43.43
CA THR A 4 -3.02 -4.37 -43.26
C THR A 4 -2.69 -3.04 -43.96
N ASP A 5 -3.25 -2.81 -45.14
CA ASP A 5 -3.08 -1.57 -45.91
C ASP A 5 -3.59 -0.34 -45.14
N GLY A 6 -4.77 -0.44 -44.52
CA GLY A 6 -5.31 0.61 -43.64
C GLY A 6 -4.46 0.82 -42.39
N ALA A 7 -4.01 -0.26 -41.74
CA ALA A 7 -3.16 -0.17 -40.55
C ALA A 7 -1.80 0.50 -40.85
N VAL A 8 -1.16 0.13 -41.96
CA VAL A 8 0.09 0.75 -42.42
C VAL A 8 -0.14 2.23 -42.75
N MET A 9 -1.24 2.56 -43.41
CA MET A 9 -1.57 3.97 -43.70
C MET A 9 -1.76 4.79 -42.42
N MET A 10 -2.48 4.26 -41.41
CA MET A 10 -2.60 4.95 -40.11
C MET A 10 -1.23 5.18 -39.46
N ALA A 11 -0.37 4.17 -39.45
CA ALA A 11 0.97 4.27 -38.86
C ALA A 11 1.81 5.34 -39.56
N LEU A 12 1.82 5.35 -40.90
CA LEU A 12 2.57 6.35 -41.68
C LEU A 12 2.03 7.77 -41.50
N LEU A 13 0.70 7.93 -41.49
CA LEU A 13 0.08 9.22 -41.23
C LEU A 13 0.42 9.73 -39.82
N HIS A 14 0.42 8.83 -38.83
CA HIS A 14 0.82 9.17 -37.47
C HIS A 14 2.30 9.58 -37.41
N MET A 15 3.20 8.73 -37.89
CA MET A 15 4.64 8.96 -37.82
C MET A 15 5.11 10.21 -38.59
N GLY A 16 4.40 10.59 -39.65
CA GLY A 16 4.73 11.76 -40.46
C GLY A 16 3.89 12.99 -40.08
N PRO A 17 2.76 13.24 -40.78
CA PRO A 17 1.94 14.44 -40.60
C PRO A 17 1.51 14.73 -39.16
N ILE A 18 1.08 13.72 -38.40
CA ILE A 18 0.55 13.95 -37.04
C ILE A 18 1.64 14.44 -36.10
N GLU A 19 2.77 13.72 -36.04
CA GLU A 19 3.91 14.10 -35.21
C GLU A 19 4.44 15.50 -35.59
N PHE A 20 4.52 15.81 -36.89
CA PHE A 20 4.94 17.13 -37.37
C PHE A 20 3.99 18.25 -36.91
N LEU A 21 2.68 18.09 -37.15
CA LEU A 21 1.68 19.09 -36.80
C LEU A 21 1.58 19.26 -35.28
N TYR A 22 1.64 18.16 -34.53
CA TYR A 22 1.69 18.21 -33.07
C TYR A 22 2.90 19.00 -32.59
N TYR A 23 4.11 18.66 -33.07
CA TYR A 23 5.36 19.31 -32.64
C TYR A 23 5.27 20.84 -32.74
N TRP A 24 4.79 21.35 -33.87
CA TRP A 24 4.67 22.80 -34.07
C TRP A 24 3.55 23.43 -33.25
N PHE A 25 2.41 22.76 -33.13
CA PHE A 25 1.32 23.25 -32.30
C PHE A 25 1.73 23.28 -30.82
N HIS A 26 2.33 22.21 -30.31
CA HIS A 26 2.83 22.12 -28.96
C HIS A 26 3.91 23.18 -28.69
N ARG A 27 4.87 23.36 -29.59
CA ARG A 27 5.85 24.44 -29.48
C ARG A 27 5.20 25.84 -29.47
N ALA A 28 4.14 26.05 -30.25
CA ALA A 28 3.37 27.29 -30.22
C ALA A 28 2.62 27.47 -28.88
N LEU A 29 2.11 26.40 -28.28
CA LEU A 29 1.50 26.43 -26.94
C LEU A 29 2.47 26.91 -25.86
N HIS A 30 3.78 26.71 -26.04
CA HIS A 30 4.82 27.22 -25.14
C HIS A 30 5.19 28.69 -25.39
N HIS A 31 4.59 29.36 -26.37
CA HIS A 31 4.65 30.80 -26.48
C HIS A 31 3.86 31.45 -25.34
N HIS A 32 4.41 32.50 -24.70
CA HIS A 32 3.92 33.10 -23.45
C HIS A 32 2.38 33.32 -23.39
N PHE A 33 1.79 33.77 -24.49
CA PHE A 33 0.35 34.03 -24.59
C PHE A 33 -0.50 32.75 -24.52
N LEU A 34 -0.12 31.71 -25.27
CA LEU A 34 -0.85 30.44 -25.31
C LEU A 34 -0.55 29.61 -24.06
N TYR A 35 0.68 29.66 -23.56
CA TYR A 35 1.09 28.93 -22.37
C TYR A 35 0.22 29.33 -21.17
N SER A 36 0.15 30.63 -20.87
CA SER A 36 -0.60 31.14 -19.72
C SER A 36 -2.10 30.85 -19.75
N ARG A 37 -2.69 30.59 -20.93
CA ARG A 37 -4.14 30.42 -21.12
C ARG A 37 -4.57 28.99 -21.36
N TYR A 38 -3.73 28.20 -22.02
CA TYR A 38 -4.08 26.87 -22.49
C TYR A 38 -3.16 25.80 -21.89
N HIS A 39 -1.85 26.02 -21.83
CA HIS A 39 -0.94 24.90 -21.57
C HIS A 39 -0.34 24.87 -20.14
N SER A 40 -0.43 25.97 -19.38
CA SER A 40 0.14 26.07 -18.04
C SER A 40 -0.51 25.12 -17.03
N HIS A 41 -1.80 24.81 -17.17
CA HIS A 41 -2.49 23.91 -16.25
C HIS A 41 -1.98 22.46 -16.39
N HIS A 42 -1.77 22.00 -17.63
CA HIS A 42 -1.13 20.72 -17.91
C HIS A 42 0.26 20.63 -17.25
N HIS A 43 1.03 21.72 -17.39
CA HIS A 43 2.37 21.86 -16.79
C HIS A 43 2.40 22.12 -15.29
N SER A 44 1.26 22.34 -14.64
CA SER A 44 1.20 22.47 -13.18
C SER A 44 1.59 21.17 -12.47
N SER A 45 1.48 20.04 -13.17
CA SER A 45 1.99 18.74 -12.76
C SER A 45 3.45 18.58 -13.22
N ILE A 46 4.38 19.13 -12.44
CA ILE A 46 5.83 19.03 -12.73
C ILE A 46 6.31 17.58 -12.58
N VAL A 47 5.82 16.88 -11.56
CA VAL A 47 5.97 15.43 -11.42
C VAL A 47 4.76 14.80 -12.06
N THR A 48 4.89 14.42 -13.32
CA THR A 48 3.77 13.91 -14.13
C THR A 48 3.16 12.67 -13.49
N GLU A 49 1.83 12.56 -13.57
CA GLU A 49 1.11 11.32 -13.30
C GLU A 49 0.34 10.93 -14.57
N PRO A 50 -0.03 9.66 -14.81
CA PRO A 50 -0.74 9.27 -16.03
C PRO A 50 -1.99 10.10 -16.31
N ILE A 51 -2.69 10.57 -15.26
CA ILE A 51 -3.85 11.44 -15.40
C ILE A 51 -3.53 12.81 -16.02
N THR A 52 -2.31 13.33 -15.84
CA THR A 52 -1.84 14.57 -16.46
C THR A 52 -1.92 14.50 -17.99
N SER A 53 -1.77 13.30 -18.56
CA SER A 53 -1.80 13.06 -20.01
C SER A 53 -3.12 13.42 -20.69
N VAL A 54 -4.22 13.50 -19.92
CA VAL A 54 -5.56 13.81 -20.43
C VAL A 54 -6.10 15.14 -19.93
N ILE A 55 -5.33 15.90 -19.14
CA ILE A 55 -5.76 17.20 -18.59
C ILE A 55 -5.26 18.31 -19.50
N HIS A 56 -6.14 18.81 -20.37
CA HIS A 56 -5.91 19.98 -21.20
C HIS A 56 -7.16 20.87 -21.23
N PRO A 57 -7.05 22.17 -21.56
CA PRO A 57 -8.23 22.99 -21.78
C PRO A 57 -8.99 22.59 -23.04
N PHE A 58 -10.26 22.95 -23.08
CA PHE A 58 -11.21 22.51 -24.11
C PHE A 58 -10.73 22.77 -25.55
N ALA A 59 -10.16 23.94 -25.83
CA ALA A 59 -9.67 24.26 -27.18
C ALA A 59 -8.46 23.40 -27.58
N GLU A 60 -7.54 23.14 -26.66
CA GLU A 60 -6.39 22.25 -26.89
C GLU A 60 -6.87 20.82 -27.15
N HIS A 61 -7.90 20.36 -26.42
CA HIS A 61 -8.55 19.08 -26.72
C HIS A 61 -9.14 19.02 -28.13
N ILE A 62 -9.86 20.04 -28.60
CA ILE A 62 -10.41 20.03 -29.97
C ILE A 62 -9.30 19.81 -31.00
N VAL A 63 -8.17 20.49 -30.84
CA VAL A 63 -7.02 20.37 -31.76
C VAL A 63 -6.43 18.96 -31.70
N TYR A 64 -6.14 18.43 -30.51
CA TYR A 64 -5.59 17.07 -30.36
C TYR A 64 -6.55 15.99 -30.85
N TYR A 65 -7.85 16.07 -30.53
CA TYR A 65 -8.84 15.13 -31.04
C TYR A 65 -8.93 15.18 -32.56
N SER A 66 -8.97 16.38 -33.16
CA SER A 66 -9.00 16.52 -34.62
C SER A 66 -7.77 15.91 -35.27
N LEU A 67 -6.61 16.16 -34.67
CA LEU A 67 -5.32 15.64 -35.13
C LEU A 67 -5.30 14.11 -35.07
N PHE A 68 -5.60 13.52 -33.91
CA PHE A 68 -5.58 12.06 -33.73
C PHE A 68 -6.71 11.33 -34.44
N LEU A 69 -7.83 11.98 -34.73
CA LEU A 69 -8.92 11.39 -35.50
C LEU A 69 -8.59 11.32 -37.00
N SER A 70 -7.68 12.17 -37.49
CA SER A 70 -7.42 12.28 -38.93
C SER A 70 -6.83 11.02 -39.59
N PRO A 71 -5.94 10.18 -38.98
CA PRO A 71 -5.55 8.92 -39.58
C PRO A 71 -6.70 7.91 -39.66
N ILE A 72 -7.59 7.90 -38.66
CA ILE A 72 -8.79 7.06 -38.67
C ILE A 72 -9.71 7.48 -39.82
N LEU A 73 -10.04 8.77 -39.92
CA LEU A 73 -10.88 9.30 -41.00
C LEU A 73 -10.26 9.03 -42.36
N SER A 74 -8.95 9.19 -42.51
CA SER A 74 -8.25 8.90 -43.76
C SER A 74 -8.49 7.46 -44.20
N THR A 75 -8.37 6.47 -43.30
CA THR A 75 -8.67 5.07 -43.66
C THR A 75 -10.14 4.82 -43.98
N ILE A 76 -11.06 5.58 -43.38
CA ILE A 76 -12.49 5.47 -43.69
C ILE A 76 -12.73 6.00 -45.10
N PHE A 77 -12.18 7.18 -45.43
CA PHE A 77 -12.33 7.80 -46.74
C PHE A 77 -11.70 6.98 -47.88
N THR A 78 -10.55 6.35 -47.64
CA THR A 78 -9.92 5.45 -48.62
C THR A 78 -10.55 4.06 -48.64
N GLY A 79 -11.56 3.79 -47.80
CA GLY A 79 -12.21 2.49 -47.69
C GLY A 79 -11.30 1.38 -47.15
N THR A 80 -10.14 1.71 -46.56
CA THR A 80 -9.15 0.75 -46.04
C THR A 80 -9.27 0.50 -44.53
N CYS A 81 -10.25 1.13 -43.87
CA CYS A 81 -10.50 1.02 -42.45
C CYS A 81 -10.72 -0.42 -41.96
N SER A 82 -10.21 -0.73 -40.77
CA SER A 82 -10.61 -1.93 -40.03
C SER A 82 -10.78 -1.64 -38.54
N LEU A 83 -11.79 -2.25 -37.93
CA LEU A 83 -12.12 -2.06 -36.51
C LEU A 83 -10.92 -2.34 -35.59
N LEU A 84 -10.18 -3.43 -35.85
CA LEU A 84 -9.01 -3.79 -35.06
C LEU A 84 -7.88 -2.76 -35.21
N ALA A 85 -7.67 -2.18 -36.40
CA ALA A 85 -6.68 -1.12 -36.60
C ALA A 85 -7.07 0.17 -35.84
N ILE A 86 -8.35 0.55 -35.84
CA ILE A 86 -8.85 1.69 -35.05
C ILE A 86 -8.59 1.45 -33.55
N VAL A 87 -9.00 0.30 -33.04
CA VAL A 87 -8.85 -0.04 -31.61
C VAL A 87 -7.37 -0.07 -31.22
N ALA A 88 -6.52 -0.68 -32.04
CA ALA A 88 -5.08 -0.72 -31.81
C ALA A 88 -4.45 0.68 -31.84
N TYR A 89 -4.88 1.54 -32.78
CA TYR A 89 -4.38 2.90 -32.88
C TYR A 89 -4.77 3.77 -31.69
N ILE A 90 -6.05 3.74 -31.26
CA ILE A 90 -6.51 4.43 -30.04
C ILE A 90 -5.73 3.91 -28.82
N GLY A 91 -5.61 2.58 -28.69
CA GLY A 91 -4.85 1.96 -27.62
C GLY A 91 -3.37 2.37 -27.62
N TYR A 92 -2.76 2.54 -28.79
CA TYR A 92 -1.39 3.05 -28.93
C TYR A 92 -1.26 4.50 -28.47
N ILE A 93 -2.15 5.40 -28.90
CA ILE A 93 -2.14 6.81 -28.46
C ILE A 93 -2.24 6.89 -26.94
N ASP A 94 -3.24 6.20 -26.36
CA ASP A 94 -3.48 6.23 -24.92
C ASP A 94 -2.30 5.62 -24.15
N PHE A 95 -1.77 4.48 -24.61
CA PHE A 95 -0.63 3.85 -23.98
C PHE A 95 0.58 4.76 -23.99
N MET A 96 0.95 5.29 -25.15
CA MET A 96 2.12 6.14 -25.30
C MET A 96 2.02 7.41 -24.48
N ASN A 97 0.86 8.06 -24.47
CA ASN A 97 0.63 9.29 -23.71
C ASN A 97 0.71 9.04 -22.20
N ASN A 98 0.03 7.99 -21.70
CA ASN A 98 0.10 7.60 -20.29
C ASN A 98 1.52 7.19 -19.88
N MET A 99 2.24 6.47 -20.75
CA MET A 99 3.63 6.07 -20.52
C MET A 99 4.53 7.30 -20.34
N GLY A 100 4.43 8.30 -21.22
CA GLY A 100 5.19 9.56 -21.10
C GLY A 100 4.97 10.28 -19.77
N HIS A 101 3.76 10.16 -19.20
CA HIS A 101 3.36 10.89 -18.00
C HIS A 101 3.43 10.04 -16.72
N CYS A 102 3.83 8.77 -16.80
CA CYS A 102 3.80 7.89 -15.64
C CYS A 102 4.90 8.17 -14.60
N ASN A 103 5.90 9.00 -14.94
CA ASN A 103 7.06 9.32 -14.09
C ASN A 103 7.80 8.08 -13.56
N PHE A 104 7.77 6.99 -14.33
CA PHE A 104 8.48 5.75 -14.05
C PHE A 104 9.14 5.24 -15.33
N GLU A 105 10.48 5.15 -15.32
CA GLU A 105 11.22 4.70 -16.49
C GLU A 105 11.12 3.17 -16.63
N MET A 106 10.22 2.74 -17.51
CA MET A 106 9.96 1.32 -17.77
C MET A 106 10.63 0.81 -19.04
N ILE A 107 11.21 1.67 -19.89
CA ILE A 107 11.76 1.25 -21.18
C ILE A 107 13.17 0.69 -20.98
N PRO A 108 13.39 -0.62 -21.19
CA PRO A 108 14.69 -1.22 -20.94
C PRO A 108 15.70 -0.87 -22.03
N ASN A 109 16.94 -0.63 -21.61
CA ASN A 109 18.03 -0.18 -22.48
C ASN A 109 18.40 -1.20 -23.59
N TRP A 110 18.03 -2.47 -23.46
CA TRP A 110 18.30 -3.45 -24.51
C TRP A 110 17.49 -3.17 -25.79
N LEU A 111 16.31 -2.54 -25.70
CA LEU A 111 15.51 -2.18 -26.87
C LEU A 111 16.26 -1.20 -27.78
N PHE A 112 16.85 -0.16 -27.18
CA PHE A 112 17.66 0.83 -27.91
C PHE A 112 18.98 0.24 -28.45
N ARG A 113 19.50 -0.83 -27.86
CA ARG A 113 20.67 -1.55 -28.40
C ARG A 113 20.29 -2.46 -29.56
N ALA A 114 19.15 -3.13 -29.47
CA ALA A 114 18.66 -4.04 -30.49
C ALA A 114 18.19 -3.29 -31.75
N PHE A 115 17.56 -2.12 -31.57
CA PHE A 115 17.12 -1.26 -32.67
C PHE A 115 17.45 0.21 -32.37
N PRO A 116 18.68 0.68 -32.66
CA PRO A 116 19.11 2.06 -32.39
C PRO A 116 18.20 3.16 -32.93
N PRO A 117 17.57 3.04 -34.12
CA PRO A 117 16.63 4.04 -34.60
C PRO A 117 15.43 4.29 -33.68
N LEU A 118 15.08 3.33 -32.81
CA LEU A 118 13.97 3.47 -31.85
C LEU A 118 14.09 4.73 -30.99
N LYS A 119 15.31 5.18 -30.69
CA LYS A 119 15.58 6.41 -29.92
C LYS A 119 14.89 7.65 -30.53
N TYR A 120 14.74 7.68 -31.86
CA TYR A 120 14.11 8.79 -32.58
C TYR A 120 12.62 8.56 -32.82
N LEU A 121 12.17 7.30 -32.82
CA LEU A 121 10.80 6.90 -33.14
C LEU A 121 9.93 6.70 -31.88
N MET A 122 10.52 6.74 -30.69
CA MET A 122 9.82 6.51 -29.44
C MET A 122 10.50 7.26 -28.28
N TYR A 123 9.79 8.20 -27.69
CA TYR A 123 10.20 8.89 -26.48
C TYR A 123 10.06 7.97 -25.25
N THR A 124 10.73 8.37 -24.18
CA THR A 124 10.70 7.67 -22.89
C THR A 124 9.96 8.51 -21.84
N PRO A 125 9.45 7.91 -20.76
CA PRO A 125 8.93 8.65 -19.61
C PRO A 125 9.92 9.72 -19.11
N SER A 126 11.23 9.39 -19.08
CA SER A 126 12.27 10.35 -18.68
C SER A 126 12.38 11.54 -19.64
N PHE A 127 12.25 11.31 -20.96
CA PHE A 127 12.29 12.38 -21.96
C PHE A 127 11.15 13.38 -21.78
N HIS A 128 9.93 12.87 -21.56
CA HIS A 128 8.75 13.71 -21.37
C HIS A 128 8.71 14.39 -20.00
N SER A 129 9.15 13.70 -18.94
CA SER A 129 9.31 14.33 -17.63
C SER A 129 10.24 15.55 -17.68
N LEU A 130 11.28 15.49 -18.52
CA LEU A 130 12.19 16.61 -18.72
C LEU A 130 11.52 17.80 -19.42
N HIS A 131 10.56 17.54 -20.32
CA HIS A 131 9.71 18.57 -20.91
C HIS A 131 8.89 19.32 -19.82
N HIS A 132 8.24 18.59 -18.91
CA HIS A 132 7.47 19.17 -17.80
C HIS A 132 8.31 19.91 -16.75
N THR A 133 9.63 19.71 -16.73
CA THR A 133 10.52 20.35 -15.77
C THR A 133 11.28 21.54 -16.37
N GLN A 134 11.68 21.47 -17.65
CA GLN A 134 12.43 22.54 -18.33
C GLN A 134 11.55 23.47 -19.16
N PHE A 135 10.34 23.02 -19.57
CA PHE A 135 9.33 23.72 -20.38
C PHE A 135 9.77 24.15 -21.79
N ARG A 136 11.07 24.24 -22.07
CA ARG A 136 11.62 24.83 -23.31
C ARG A 136 12.32 23.84 -24.24
N THR A 137 12.13 22.56 -23.98
CA THR A 137 12.80 21.45 -24.67
C THR A 137 11.83 20.28 -24.84
N ASN A 138 12.16 19.32 -25.70
CA ASN A 138 11.44 18.05 -25.83
C ASN A 138 9.95 18.23 -26.19
N TYR A 139 9.65 18.83 -27.34
CA TYR A 139 8.28 19.15 -27.77
C TYR A 139 7.57 18.05 -28.57
N SER A 140 8.28 17.02 -29.00
CA SER A 140 7.70 15.90 -29.76
C SER A 140 6.55 15.22 -29.03
N LEU A 141 5.59 14.67 -29.79
CA LEU A 141 4.49 13.87 -29.25
C LEU A 141 5.03 12.53 -28.73
N PHE A 142 5.33 11.60 -29.64
CA PHE A 142 5.90 10.30 -29.29
C PHE A 142 7.24 10.05 -29.98
N MET A 143 7.57 10.79 -31.05
CA MET A 143 8.79 10.60 -31.82
C MET A 143 9.77 11.76 -31.61
N PRO A 144 10.83 11.60 -30.79
CA PRO A 144 11.86 12.63 -30.57
C PRO A 144 12.54 13.15 -31.85
N PHE A 145 12.37 12.47 -32.97
CA PHE A 145 12.86 12.85 -34.30
C PHE A 145 12.84 14.36 -34.60
N TYR A 146 11.71 15.05 -34.35
CA TYR A 146 11.59 16.48 -34.61
C TYR A 146 12.40 17.35 -33.64
N ASP A 147 12.52 16.96 -32.37
CA ASP A 147 13.41 17.63 -31.41
C ASP A 147 14.89 17.53 -31.80
N TYR A 148 15.29 16.43 -32.45
CA TYR A 148 16.64 16.31 -33.02
C TYR A 148 16.82 17.20 -34.25
N ILE A 149 15.86 17.24 -35.17
CA ILE A 149 15.94 18.07 -36.39
C ILE A 149 16.02 19.55 -36.05
N TYR A 150 15.17 20.01 -35.14
CA TYR A 150 15.07 21.43 -34.77
C TYR A 150 15.92 21.82 -33.56
N ASN A 151 16.76 20.90 -33.08
CA ASN A 151 17.68 21.12 -31.96
C ASN A 151 17.00 21.65 -30.69
N THR A 152 15.83 21.07 -30.37
CA THR A 152 15.05 21.36 -29.15
C THR A 152 15.13 20.23 -28.12
N MET A 153 15.95 19.21 -28.36
CA MET A 153 16.20 18.12 -27.40
C MET A 153 17.05 18.60 -26.23
N ASP A 154 16.63 18.31 -25.00
CA ASP A 154 17.40 18.67 -23.80
C ASP A 154 18.66 17.82 -23.67
N LYS A 155 19.81 18.48 -23.48
CA LYS A 155 21.12 17.85 -23.40
C LYS A 155 21.25 16.78 -22.31
N SER A 156 20.45 16.86 -21.25
CA SER A 156 20.45 15.90 -20.14
C SER A 156 19.57 14.66 -20.37
N SER A 157 18.81 14.59 -21.47
CA SER A 157 17.86 13.50 -21.74
C SER A 157 18.49 12.09 -21.64
N ASP A 158 19.66 11.90 -22.26
CA ASP A 158 20.36 10.60 -22.25
C ASP A 158 20.90 10.24 -20.86
N GLU A 159 21.37 11.22 -20.11
CA GLU A 159 21.90 11.02 -18.76
C GLU A 159 20.76 10.70 -17.78
N LEU A 160 19.66 11.44 -17.87
CA LEU A 160 18.46 11.23 -17.07
C LEU A 160 17.91 9.83 -17.31
N TYR A 161 17.74 9.41 -18.57
CA TYR A 161 17.30 8.06 -18.91
C TYR A 161 18.20 6.99 -18.26
N LYS A 162 19.52 7.08 -18.43
CA LYS A 162 20.47 6.12 -17.85
C LYS A 162 20.38 6.07 -16.32
N ARG A 163 20.23 7.23 -15.68
CA ARG A 163 20.10 7.35 -14.23
C ARG A 163 18.78 6.74 -13.74
N SER A 164 17.68 7.02 -14.42
CA SER A 164 16.35 6.49 -14.10
C SER A 164 16.27 4.97 -14.24
N VAL A 165 16.83 4.39 -15.31
CA VAL A 165 16.87 2.93 -15.50
C VAL A 165 17.72 2.24 -14.44
N LYS A 166 18.87 2.82 -14.06
CA LYS A 166 19.74 2.26 -13.01
C LYS A 166 19.03 2.31 -11.65
N GLY A 167 18.26 3.36 -11.41
CA GLY A 167 17.63 3.64 -10.12
C GLY A 167 18.64 4.04 -9.03
N ASN A 168 18.12 4.63 -7.96
CA ASN A 168 18.85 4.76 -6.71
C ASN A 168 18.27 3.73 -5.74
N GLU A 169 19.06 2.73 -5.34
CA GLU A 169 18.68 1.82 -4.26
C GLU A 169 18.71 2.60 -2.93
N GLU A 170 17.57 3.18 -2.56
CA GLU A 170 17.39 3.65 -1.19
C GLU A 170 17.16 2.44 -0.28
N THR A 171 18.16 2.16 0.57
CA THR A 171 18.02 1.19 1.65
C THR A 171 17.10 1.76 2.74
N PRO A 172 15.96 1.12 3.04
CA PRO A 172 15.13 1.55 4.15
C PRO A 172 15.75 1.13 5.48
N ASP A 173 15.53 1.92 6.53
CA ASP A 173 15.85 1.53 7.90
C ASP A 173 14.82 0.54 8.45
N VAL A 174 13.54 0.70 8.07
CA VAL A 174 12.42 -0.14 8.55
C VAL A 174 11.58 -0.63 7.39
N VAL A 175 11.23 -1.91 7.43
CA VAL A 175 10.25 -2.52 6.53
C VAL A 175 9.04 -2.98 7.33
N HIS A 176 7.83 -2.68 6.84
CA HIS A 176 6.59 -3.28 7.34
C HIS A 176 6.02 -4.23 6.30
N LEU A 177 5.88 -5.50 6.64
CA LEU A 177 5.37 -6.53 5.76
C LEU A 177 3.86 -6.69 5.94
N THR A 178 3.09 -6.37 4.91
CA THR A 178 1.62 -6.46 4.92
C THR A 178 1.14 -7.35 3.78
N HIS A 179 -0.16 -7.46 3.60
CA HIS A 179 -0.76 -8.13 2.45
C HIS A 179 -2.18 -7.62 2.18
N PRO A 180 -2.69 -7.70 0.94
CA PRO A 180 -4.08 -7.42 0.63
C PRO A 180 -5.02 -8.25 1.51
N THR A 181 -6.16 -7.68 1.92
CA THR A 181 -7.11 -8.36 2.81
C THR A 181 -8.24 -9.01 2.03
N THR A 182 -9.05 -8.21 1.37
CA THR A 182 -10.12 -8.62 0.44
C THR A 182 -9.68 -8.47 -1.01
N LEU A 183 -10.39 -9.06 -1.96
CA LEU A 183 -10.07 -8.94 -3.39
C LEU A 183 -9.97 -7.46 -3.82
N GLN A 184 -10.88 -6.62 -3.31
CA GLN A 184 -10.98 -5.19 -3.61
C GLN A 184 -9.93 -4.34 -2.87
N SER A 185 -9.32 -4.85 -1.81
CA SER A 185 -8.33 -4.09 -1.02
C SER A 185 -7.10 -3.68 -1.84
N ILE A 186 -6.81 -4.36 -2.96
CA ILE A 186 -5.74 -3.98 -3.89
C ILE A 186 -5.91 -2.55 -4.42
N TYR A 187 -7.15 -2.10 -4.61
CA TYR A 187 -7.46 -0.74 -5.07
C TYR A 187 -7.16 0.33 -4.04
N TYR A 188 -7.09 -0.04 -2.76
CA TYR A 188 -6.77 0.85 -1.64
C TYR A 188 -5.29 0.90 -1.32
N LEU A 189 -4.47 0.09 -1.99
CA LEU A 189 -3.03 0.28 -1.96
C LEU A 189 -2.67 1.50 -2.81
N ARG A 190 -1.59 2.20 -2.49
CA ARG A 190 -1.13 3.38 -3.25
C ARG A 190 -0.88 3.06 -4.73
N VAL A 191 -0.48 1.82 -5.03
CA VAL A 191 -0.26 1.29 -6.39
C VAL A 191 -1.57 0.96 -7.14
N GLY A 192 -2.70 0.89 -6.42
CA GLY A 192 -4.02 0.69 -6.98
C GLY A 192 -4.62 2.01 -7.47
N LEU A 193 -5.52 2.59 -6.68
CA LEU A 193 -6.18 3.87 -7.00
C LEU A 193 -5.90 4.91 -5.93
N ALA A 194 -5.19 5.98 -6.30
CA ALA A 194 -4.78 7.05 -5.37
C ALA A 194 -5.95 7.65 -4.57
N SER A 195 -7.10 7.86 -5.23
CA SER A 195 -8.30 8.43 -4.63
C SER A 195 -8.96 7.52 -3.59
N LEU A 196 -8.89 6.20 -3.78
CA LEU A 196 -9.38 5.22 -2.82
C LEU A 196 -8.37 4.99 -1.71
N ALA A 197 -7.08 4.86 -2.05
CA ALA A 197 -6.00 4.71 -1.10
C ALA A 197 -5.94 5.85 -0.07
N ALA A 198 -6.31 7.07 -0.45
CA ALA A 198 -6.38 8.22 0.47
C ALA A 198 -7.52 8.14 1.51
N LYS A 199 -8.41 7.15 1.41
CA LYS A 199 -9.56 6.94 2.31
C LYS A 199 -9.43 5.58 3.01
N PRO A 200 -10.00 5.43 4.21
CA PRO A 200 -10.11 4.12 4.85
C PRO A 200 -10.83 3.13 3.94
N TYR A 201 -10.38 1.88 3.95
CA TYR A 201 -11.06 0.80 3.27
C TYR A 201 -12.49 0.65 3.81
N ASP A 202 -13.45 0.78 2.90
CA ASP A 202 -14.86 0.56 3.15
C ASP A 202 -15.48 -0.05 1.88
N PHE A 203 -16.42 -0.96 2.04
CA PHE A 203 -17.05 -1.62 0.91
C PHE A 203 -18.08 -0.69 0.27
N ASN A 204 -17.87 -0.34 -0.99
CA ASN A 204 -18.85 0.41 -1.78
C ASN A 204 -19.46 -0.46 -2.89
N TRP A 205 -20.74 -0.28 -3.15
CA TRP A 205 -21.48 -1.08 -4.14
C TRP A 205 -20.85 -1.05 -5.54
N TYR A 206 -20.28 0.08 -5.97
CA TYR A 206 -19.64 0.22 -7.27
C TYR A 206 -18.35 -0.61 -7.40
N MET A 207 -17.75 -1.08 -6.29
CA MET A 207 -16.62 -2.00 -6.36
C MET A 207 -17.02 -3.37 -6.90
N LEU A 208 -18.31 -3.71 -6.89
CA LEU A 208 -18.81 -4.86 -7.62
C LEU A 208 -18.52 -4.66 -9.11
N LEU A 209 -18.74 -3.48 -9.71
CA LEU A 209 -18.41 -3.28 -11.12
C LEU A 209 -16.91 -3.50 -11.42
N MET A 210 -16.04 -3.23 -10.45
CA MET A 210 -14.58 -3.44 -10.57
C MET A 210 -14.12 -4.83 -10.12
N TRP A 211 -15.02 -5.74 -9.73
CA TRP A 211 -14.65 -7.08 -9.26
C TRP A 211 -13.86 -7.89 -10.31
N PRO A 212 -14.17 -7.84 -11.63
CA PRO A 212 -13.44 -8.64 -12.62
C PRO A 212 -11.97 -8.22 -12.71
N LEU A 213 -11.69 -6.91 -12.67
CA LEU A 213 -10.33 -6.39 -12.70
C LEU A 213 -9.55 -6.78 -11.43
N ALA A 214 -10.22 -6.84 -10.28
CA ALA A 214 -9.60 -7.24 -9.03
C ALA A 214 -9.24 -8.73 -9.06
N TRP A 215 -10.11 -9.55 -9.66
CA TRP A 215 -9.86 -10.97 -9.89
C TRP A 215 -8.69 -11.21 -10.84
N VAL A 216 -8.64 -10.50 -11.96
CA VAL A 216 -7.49 -10.55 -12.89
C VAL A 216 -6.21 -10.13 -12.17
N SER A 217 -6.24 -9.05 -11.38
CA SER A 217 -5.11 -8.61 -10.58
C SER A 217 -4.64 -9.71 -9.63
N MET A 218 -5.56 -10.37 -8.93
CA MET A 218 -5.24 -11.49 -8.04
C MET A 218 -4.60 -12.66 -8.79
N VAL A 219 -5.13 -13.03 -9.97
CA VAL A 219 -4.52 -14.08 -10.80
C VAL A 219 -3.10 -13.68 -11.24
N LEU A 220 -2.89 -12.42 -11.63
CA LEU A 220 -1.55 -11.90 -11.95
C LEU A 220 -0.60 -11.98 -10.75
N THR A 221 -1.11 -11.73 -9.54
CA THR A 221 -0.31 -11.80 -8.31
C THR A 221 0.15 -13.23 -7.96
N TRP A 222 -0.47 -14.28 -8.52
CA TRP A 222 0.06 -15.64 -8.38
C TRP A 222 1.39 -15.84 -9.09
N PHE A 223 1.64 -15.12 -10.18
CA PHE A 223 2.90 -15.18 -10.93
C PHE A 223 4.00 -14.32 -10.29
N TYR A 224 3.67 -13.49 -9.31
CA TYR A 224 4.66 -12.65 -8.64
C TYR A 224 5.53 -13.52 -7.72
N GLY A 225 6.84 -13.54 -7.97
CA GLY A 225 7.80 -14.31 -7.18
C GLY A 225 8.40 -13.56 -5.99
N SER A 226 7.94 -12.33 -5.69
CA SER A 226 8.45 -11.51 -4.59
C SER A 226 7.36 -10.61 -4.01
N SER A 227 7.61 -10.10 -2.80
CA SER A 227 6.88 -8.95 -2.28
C SER A 227 7.22 -7.69 -3.09
N PHE A 228 6.37 -6.67 -2.99
CA PHE A 228 6.56 -5.40 -3.70
C PHE A 228 6.31 -4.21 -2.78
N THR A 229 7.03 -3.12 -2.98
CA THR A 229 6.87 -1.90 -2.18
C THR A 229 5.56 -1.20 -2.53
N VAL A 230 4.69 -1.01 -1.55
CA VAL A 230 3.42 -0.29 -1.70
C VAL A 230 3.50 1.15 -1.24
N GLU A 231 4.36 1.45 -0.27
CA GLU A 231 4.47 2.78 0.33
C GLU A 231 5.91 3.05 0.77
N ARG A 232 6.33 4.32 0.70
CA ARG A 232 7.60 4.82 1.23
C ARG A 232 7.31 6.01 2.13
N ASN A 233 7.75 5.95 3.39
CA ASN A 233 7.53 7.00 4.38
C ASN A 233 8.85 7.42 5.00
N LYS A 234 8.87 8.64 5.57
CA LYS A 234 10.06 9.19 6.20
C LYS A 234 9.69 9.89 7.50
N LEU A 235 10.45 9.61 8.56
CA LEU A 235 10.35 10.26 9.86
C LEU A 235 11.72 10.78 10.28
N GLY A 236 11.96 12.07 10.06
CA GLY A 236 13.30 12.64 10.27
C GLY A 236 14.33 11.98 9.35
N LYS A 237 15.30 11.27 9.94
CA LYS A 237 16.31 10.51 9.18
C LYS A 237 15.89 9.07 8.85
N LEU A 238 14.85 8.56 9.50
CA LEU A 238 14.40 7.18 9.37
C LEU A 238 13.64 7.00 8.06
N LYS A 239 14.17 6.16 7.16
CA LYS A 239 13.50 5.78 5.90
C LYS A 239 12.72 4.49 6.11
N MET A 240 11.47 4.46 5.69
CA MET A 240 10.58 3.32 5.92
C MET A 240 9.90 2.90 4.64
N GLN A 241 9.68 1.60 4.50
CA GLN A 241 8.93 1.03 3.38
C GLN A 241 7.88 0.06 3.89
N THR A 242 6.74 0.03 3.21
CA THR A 242 5.75 -1.03 3.39
C THR A 242 5.82 -1.96 2.19
N TRP A 243 6.01 -3.25 2.42
CA TRP A 243 6.05 -4.28 1.39
C TRP A 243 4.79 -5.14 1.49
N ALA A 244 4.11 -5.38 0.38
CA ALA A 244 2.97 -6.26 0.34
C ALA A 244 3.37 -7.62 -0.22
N ILE A 245 2.97 -8.69 0.48
CA ILE A 245 2.96 -10.04 -0.08
C ILE A 245 1.77 -10.15 -1.02
N PRO A 246 1.95 -10.67 -2.25
CA PRO A 246 0.89 -10.85 -3.24
C PRO A 246 -0.10 -11.99 -2.88
N ARG A 247 -0.61 -12.02 -1.65
CA ARG A 247 -1.56 -13.02 -1.15
C ARG A 247 -2.66 -12.36 -0.31
N TYR A 248 -3.89 -12.82 -0.46
CA TYR A 248 -5.10 -12.28 0.17
C TYR A 248 -5.50 -13.10 1.40
N ASN A 249 -6.30 -12.53 2.33
CA ASN A 249 -6.72 -13.19 3.58
C ASN A 249 -7.21 -14.63 3.37
N PHE A 250 -8.02 -14.88 2.34
CA PHE A 250 -8.56 -16.21 2.08
C PHE A 250 -7.48 -17.24 1.74
N GLN A 251 -6.36 -16.82 1.14
CA GLN A 251 -5.22 -17.69 0.81
C GLN A 251 -4.44 -18.08 2.06
N TYR A 252 -4.30 -17.19 3.05
CA TYR A 252 -3.69 -17.52 4.35
C TYR A 252 -4.46 -18.61 5.11
N ARG A 253 -5.77 -18.75 4.84
CA ARG A 253 -6.62 -19.78 5.44
C ARG A 253 -6.52 -21.13 4.72
N ILE A 254 -5.90 -21.19 3.54
CA ILE A 254 -5.72 -22.44 2.78
C ILE A 254 -4.41 -23.10 3.20
N SER A 255 -4.48 -24.27 3.84
CA SER A 255 -3.30 -24.98 4.34
C SER A 255 -2.23 -25.27 3.27
N ARG A 256 -2.63 -25.49 2.01
CA ARG A 256 -1.70 -25.73 0.88
C ARG A 256 -0.86 -24.49 0.51
N GLU A 257 -1.37 -23.28 0.75
CA GLU A 257 -0.66 -22.03 0.45
C GLU A 257 0.34 -21.62 1.53
N ARG A 258 0.28 -22.24 2.73
CA ARG A 258 1.14 -21.86 3.88
C ARG A 258 2.64 -21.88 3.53
N LYS A 259 3.08 -22.91 2.78
CA LYS A 259 4.48 -23.00 2.34
C LYS A 259 4.85 -21.82 1.45
N ALA A 260 4.07 -21.56 0.41
CA ALA A 260 4.32 -20.45 -0.51
C ALA A 260 4.32 -19.10 0.21
N ILE A 261 3.38 -18.88 1.14
CA ILE A 261 3.34 -17.66 1.96
C ILE A 261 4.59 -17.52 2.82
N ASN A 262 5.01 -18.60 3.51
CA ASN A 262 6.25 -18.57 4.28
C ASN A 262 7.48 -18.33 3.41
N ASP A 263 7.52 -18.88 2.19
CA ASP A 263 8.61 -18.61 1.24
C ASP A 263 8.66 -17.10 0.87
N PHE A 264 7.51 -16.42 0.74
CA PHE A 264 7.47 -14.96 0.55
C PHE A 264 7.95 -14.18 1.78
N VAL A 265 7.50 -14.57 2.97
CA VAL A 265 7.92 -13.91 4.22
C VAL A 265 9.43 -14.08 4.42
N GLU A 266 9.92 -15.31 4.25
CA GLU A 266 11.34 -15.66 4.32
C GLU A 266 12.17 -14.85 3.32
N LYS A 267 11.78 -14.86 2.05
CA LYS A 267 12.48 -14.11 0.99
C LYS A 267 12.52 -12.62 1.31
N SER A 268 11.44 -12.06 1.85
CA SER A 268 11.37 -10.65 2.26
C SER A 268 12.30 -10.35 3.43
N ILE A 269 12.37 -11.23 4.43
CA ILE A 269 13.29 -11.10 5.57
C ILE A 269 14.75 -11.13 5.08
N LEU A 270 15.11 -12.12 4.27
CA LEU A 270 16.49 -12.26 3.76
C LEU A 270 16.88 -11.09 2.83
N GLU A 271 15.94 -10.61 2.02
CA GLU A 271 16.16 -9.44 1.17
C GLU A 271 16.39 -8.17 2.01
N ALA A 272 15.59 -7.97 3.06
CA ALA A 272 15.74 -6.85 3.98
C ALA A 272 17.09 -6.91 4.72
N ASP A 273 17.49 -8.09 5.20
CA ASP A 273 18.75 -8.29 5.92
C ASP A 273 19.96 -7.99 5.02
N ARG A 274 19.93 -8.50 3.78
CA ARG A 274 20.96 -8.23 2.76
C ARG A 274 21.06 -6.74 2.42
N LYS A 275 19.93 -6.03 2.40
CA LYS A 275 19.88 -4.57 2.15
C LYS A 275 20.30 -3.74 3.36
N GLY A 276 20.59 -4.35 4.51
CA GLY A 276 20.98 -3.66 5.73
C GLY A 276 19.82 -2.95 6.43
N VAL A 277 18.58 -3.44 6.25
CA VAL A 277 17.41 -2.96 6.99
C VAL A 277 17.62 -3.26 8.48
N LYS A 278 17.29 -2.30 9.35
CA LYS A 278 17.46 -2.45 10.81
C LYS A 278 16.33 -3.26 11.43
N VAL A 279 15.09 -2.99 11.02
CA VAL A 279 13.90 -3.62 11.59
C VAL A 279 12.92 -4.04 10.50
N LEU A 280 12.40 -5.26 10.60
CA LEU A 280 11.27 -5.73 9.81
C LEU A 280 10.11 -6.07 10.74
N SER A 281 8.96 -5.42 10.54
CA SER A 281 7.73 -5.72 11.26
C SER A 281 6.78 -6.58 10.44
N LEU A 282 6.16 -7.56 11.09
CA LEU A 282 5.21 -8.49 10.46
C LEU A 282 3.77 -8.02 10.72
N GLY A 283 3.09 -7.50 9.70
CA GLY A 283 1.69 -7.07 9.78
C GLY A 283 0.71 -8.14 9.30
N LEU A 284 -0.53 -8.03 9.78
CA LEU A 284 -1.65 -8.91 9.46
C LEU A 284 -1.30 -10.39 9.69
N LEU A 285 -1.73 -11.29 8.80
CA LEU A 285 -1.57 -12.73 8.96
C LEU A 285 -0.12 -13.21 8.73
N ASN A 286 0.81 -12.30 8.38
CA ASN A 286 2.23 -12.64 8.24
C ASN A 286 2.90 -13.07 9.56
N GLN A 287 2.28 -12.76 10.70
CA GLN A 287 2.72 -13.14 12.05
C GLN A 287 1.81 -14.19 12.70
N ALA A 288 0.92 -14.85 11.95
CA ALA A 288 0.01 -15.85 12.51
C ALA A 288 0.79 -17.01 13.16
N LYS A 289 0.38 -17.43 14.36
CA LYS A 289 1.05 -18.49 15.12
C LYS A 289 1.05 -19.81 14.34
N GLU A 290 -0.06 -20.15 13.68
CA GLU A 290 -0.23 -21.35 12.87
C GLU A 290 0.55 -21.32 11.56
N LEU A 291 1.03 -20.15 11.14
CA LEU A 291 1.79 -19.96 9.91
C LEU A 291 3.30 -20.12 10.16
N ASN A 292 3.84 -19.38 11.12
CA ASN A 292 5.30 -19.32 11.36
C ASN A 292 5.68 -19.06 12.83
N GLY A 293 4.76 -19.27 13.76
CA GLY A 293 5.01 -19.03 15.19
C GLY A 293 5.32 -17.56 15.49
N SER A 294 4.62 -16.62 14.86
CA SER A 294 4.89 -15.18 15.02
C SER A 294 6.34 -14.81 14.74
N GLY A 295 6.87 -15.31 13.62
CA GLY A 295 8.24 -15.07 13.18
C GLY A 295 9.32 -15.99 13.77
N GLU A 296 9.01 -16.80 14.79
CA GLU A 296 9.97 -17.69 15.46
C GLU A 296 10.65 -18.67 14.50
N LEU A 297 9.88 -19.20 13.54
CA LEU A 297 10.39 -20.10 12.49
C LEU A 297 11.64 -19.54 11.80
N PHE A 298 11.65 -18.24 11.49
CA PHE A 298 12.74 -17.61 10.75
C PHE A 298 13.96 -17.33 11.62
N LEU A 299 13.77 -17.09 12.93
CA LEU A 299 14.87 -16.96 13.87
C LEU A 299 15.59 -18.29 14.11
N GLN A 300 14.83 -19.39 14.19
CA GLN A 300 15.39 -20.73 14.29
C GLN A 300 16.17 -21.11 13.02
N LYS A 301 15.65 -20.75 11.85
CA LYS A 301 16.30 -21.02 10.56
C LYS A 301 17.52 -20.13 10.30
N TYR A 302 17.49 -18.88 10.77
CA TYR A 302 18.53 -17.87 10.54
C TYR A 302 18.93 -17.17 11.84
N PRO A 303 19.71 -17.84 12.72
CA PRO A 303 20.11 -17.28 14.01
C PRO A 303 21.08 -16.09 13.89
N THR A 304 21.67 -15.87 12.70
CA THR A 304 22.65 -14.81 12.43
C THR A 304 22.05 -13.56 11.77
N LEU A 305 20.72 -13.43 11.75
CA LEU A 305 20.04 -12.23 11.22
C LEU A 305 20.52 -10.97 11.94
N LYS A 306 20.91 -9.97 11.15
CA LYS A 306 21.33 -8.65 11.66
C LYS A 306 20.14 -7.76 11.91
N LEU A 307 19.13 -7.84 11.05
CA LEU A 307 17.86 -7.13 11.24
C LEU A 307 17.12 -7.67 12.48
N LYS A 308 16.26 -6.82 13.06
CA LYS A 308 15.35 -7.21 14.13
C LYS A 308 13.96 -7.46 13.60
N LEU A 309 13.41 -8.61 13.96
CA LEU A 309 12.08 -9.05 13.56
C LEU A 309 11.11 -8.69 14.68
N VAL A 310 10.02 -8.02 14.33
CA VAL A 310 9.05 -7.45 15.28
C VAL A 310 7.64 -7.85 14.87
N ASP A 311 6.99 -8.68 15.68
CA ASP A 311 5.57 -8.97 15.51
C ASP A 311 4.71 -7.79 15.99
N GLY A 312 5.19 -7.03 16.99
CA GLY A 312 4.58 -5.79 17.50
C GLY A 312 3.53 -6.01 18.59
N THR A 313 3.47 -7.21 19.17
CA THR A 313 2.52 -7.62 20.21
C THR A 313 2.55 -6.70 21.43
N SER A 314 3.73 -6.29 21.88
CA SER A 314 3.92 -5.51 23.11
C SER A 314 3.23 -4.15 23.01
N LEU A 315 3.41 -3.45 21.89
CA LEU A 315 2.73 -2.17 21.68
C LEU A 315 1.23 -2.35 21.44
N ALA A 316 0.83 -3.38 20.68
CA ALA A 316 -0.59 -3.67 20.45
C ALA A 316 -1.33 -3.96 21.77
N ALA A 317 -0.77 -4.81 22.63
CA ALA A 317 -1.31 -5.10 23.95
C ALA A 317 -1.38 -3.83 24.80
N THR A 318 -0.34 -3.00 24.75
CA THR A 318 -0.35 -1.74 25.51
C THR A 318 -1.40 -0.75 25.01
N VAL A 319 -1.63 -0.67 23.70
CA VAL A 319 -2.73 0.14 23.13
C VAL A 319 -4.09 -0.39 23.61
N VAL A 320 -4.30 -1.70 23.66
CA VAL A 320 -5.53 -2.30 24.21
C VAL A 320 -5.71 -1.89 25.67
N LEU A 321 -4.66 -2.06 26.49
CA LEU A 321 -4.69 -1.71 27.91
C LEU A 321 -4.99 -0.24 28.18
N ASN A 322 -4.44 0.67 27.38
CA ASN A 322 -4.68 2.11 27.50
C ASN A 322 -6.02 2.55 26.88
N SER A 323 -6.68 1.69 26.10
CA SER A 323 -8.01 1.96 25.55
C SER A 323 -9.15 1.61 26.54
N ILE A 324 -8.85 0.80 27.56
CA ILE A 324 -9.80 0.42 28.61
C ILE A 324 -10.10 1.65 29.49
N PRO A 325 -11.37 1.95 29.78
CA PRO A 325 -11.74 3.04 30.68
C PRO A 325 -11.04 2.89 32.06
N PRO A 326 -10.45 3.95 32.64
CA PRO A 326 -9.61 3.85 33.85
C PRO A 326 -10.26 3.20 35.07
N GLU A 327 -11.59 3.31 35.21
CA GLU A 327 -12.36 2.79 36.36
C GLU A 327 -12.81 1.33 36.18
N THR A 328 -12.36 0.66 35.12
CA THR A 328 -12.77 -0.71 34.80
C THR A 328 -12.18 -1.72 35.78
N LYS A 329 -13.04 -2.38 36.57
CA LYS A 329 -12.65 -3.45 37.51
C LYS A 329 -12.76 -4.87 36.93
N GLN A 330 -13.54 -5.03 35.86
CA GLN A 330 -13.86 -6.33 35.27
C GLN A 330 -13.83 -6.22 33.75
N VAL A 331 -13.18 -7.17 33.09
CA VAL A 331 -13.17 -7.30 31.62
C VAL A 331 -13.55 -8.71 31.22
N LEU A 332 -14.19 -8.85 30.05
CA LEU A 332 -14.49 -10.14 29.44
C LEU A 332 -13.69 -10.31 28.16
N PHE A 333 -12.91 -11.39 28.06
CA PHE A 333 -12.28 -11.81 26.81
C PHE A 333 -13.24 -12.69 26.01
N LYS A 334 -13.35 -12.40 24.72
CA LYS A 334 -14.13 -13.17 23.74
C LYS A 334 -13.39 -13.34 22.43
N GLY A 335 -13.70 -14.41 21.70
CA GLY A 335 -13.03 -14.77 20.45
C GLY A 335 -11.68 -15.45 20.71
N GLN A 336 -10.95 -15.72 19.62
CA GLN A 336 -9.69 -16.46 19.69
C GLN A 336 -8.61 -15.70 20.48
N LEU A 337 -8.04 -16.35 21.49
CA LEU A 337 -6.98 -15.79 22.33
C LEU A 337 -5.65 -15.71 21.56
N SER A 338 -5.24 -14.50 21.21
CA SER A 338 -3.96 -14.24 20.54
C SER A 338 -2.84 -13.98 21.55
N LYS A 339 -1.59 -13.89 21.08
CA LYS A 339 -0.45 -13.45 21.90
C LYS A 339 -0.70 -12.08 22.56
N VAL A 340 -1.37 -11.16 21.84
CA VAL A 340 -1.80 -9.85 22.36
C VAL A 340 -2.78 -10.02 23.51
N ALA A 341 -3.73 -10.95 23.39
CA ALA A 341 -4.70 -11.25 24.44
C ALA A 341 -4.02 -11.76 25.71
N ARG A 342 -3.07 -12.70 25.58
CA ARG A 342 -2.31 -13.24 26.72
C ARG A 342 -1.51 -12.15 27.44
N ALA A 343 -0.80 -11.32 26.68
CA ALA A 343 -0.03 -10.20 27.23
C ALA A 343 -0.92 -9.17 27.95
N ALA A 344 -2.07 -8.82 27.35
CA ALA A 344 -3.04 -7.92 27.95
C ALA A 344 -3.65 -8.51 29.23
N ALA A 345 -4.08 -9.78 29.20
CA ALA A 345 -4.64 -10.47 30.35
C ALA A 345 -3.66 -10.50 31.53
N GLN A 346 -2.38 -10.83 31.26
CA GLN A 346 -1.35 -10.87 32.30
C GLN A 346 -1.18 -9.50 32.97
N GLN A 347 -1.16 -8.41 32.20
CA GLN A 347 -1.00 -7.07 32.76
C GLN A 347 -2.25 -6.57 33.48
N LEU A 348 -3.45 -6.98 33.05
CA LEU A 348 -4.69 -6.66 33.75
C LEU A 348 -4.77 -7.36 35.11
N CYS A 349 -4.43 -8.64 35.16
CA CYS A 349 -4.36 -9.38 36.42
C CYS A 349 -3.33 -8.77 37.38
N LYS A 350 -2.16 -8.33 36.88
CA LYS A 350 -1.16 -7.60 37.70
C LYS A 350 -1.68 -6.28 38.26
N ARG A 351 -2.61 -5.61 37.55
CA ARG A 351 -3.30 -4.39 37.98
C ARG A 351 -4.50 -4.66 38.91
N GLY A 352 -4.77 -5.92 39.25
CA GLY A 352 -5.91 -6.32 40.09
C GLY A 352 -7.27 -6.23 39.39
N VAL A 353 -7.29 -6.17 38.05
CA VAL A 353 -8.52 -6.19 37.25
C VAL A 353 -8.96 -7.64 37.06
N GLN A 354 -10.24 -7.94 37.33
CA GLN A 354 -10.79 -9.27 37.13
C GLN A 354 -10.96 -9.55 35.63
N VAL A 355 -10.34 -10.63 35.15
CA VAL A 355 -10.38 -11.08 33.76
C VAL A 355 -11.30 -12.31 33.67
N PHE A 356 -12.40 -12.15 32.92
CA PHE A 356 -13.34 -13.21 32.63
C PHE A 356 -13.09 -13.82 31.25
N VAL A 357 -13.32 -15.12 31.14
CA VAL A 357 -13.40 -15.89 29.89
C VAL A 357 -14.66 -16.75 29.90
N THR A 358 -15.11 -17.20 28.73
CA THR A 358 -16.39 -17.94 28.65
C THR A 358 -16.17 -19.43 28.78
N HIS A 359 -15.07 -19.94 28.23
CA HIS A 359 -14.85 -21.36 28.12
C HIS A 359 -13.71 -21.82 29.01
N LYS A 360 -13.84 -23.02 29.59
CA LYS A 360 -12.82 -23.59 30.48
C LYS A 360 -11.46 -23.78 29.79
N HIS A 361 -11.46 -24.07 28.50
CA HIS A 361 -10.21 -24.21 27.74
C HIS A 361 -9.45 -22.87 27.61
N GLU A 362 -10.17 -21.76 27.42
CA GLU A 362 -9.60 -20.40 27.39
C GLU A 362 -8.98 -20.04 28.73
N LEU A 363 -9.65 -20.42 29.83
CA LEU A 363 -9.15 -20.26 31.19
C LEU A 363 -7.83 -21.01 31.37
N CYS A 364 -7.82 -22.31 31.05
CA CYS A 364 -6.63 -23.13 31.16
C CYS A 364 -5.49 -22.65 30.26
N GLU A 365 -5.81 -22.15 29.05
CA GLU A 365 -4.81 -21.52 28.18
C GLU A 365 -4.19 -20.32 28.90
N LEU A 366 -4.98 -19.35 29.37
CA LEU A 366 -4.44 -18.16 30.03
C LEU A 366 -3.67 -18.50 31.32
N GLU A 367 -4.18 -19.42 32.15
CA GLU A 367 -3.50 -19.88 33.37
C GLU A 367 -2.10 -20.43 33.08
N SER A 368 -1.94 -21.17 31.98
CA SER A 368 -0.64 -21.75 31.60
C SER A 368 0.44 -20.71 31.28
N TYR A 369 0.06 -19.47 30.92
CA TYR A 369 0.98 -18.36 30.63
C TYR A 369 1.18 -17.40 31.82
N MET A 370 0.44 -17.56 32.91
CA MET A 370 0.59 -16.73 34.11
C MET A 370 1.78 -17.22 34.96
N SER A 371 2.53 -16.28 35.56
CA SER A 371 3.62 -16.60 36.47
C SER A 371 3.26 -16.16 37.90
N GLY A 372 3.26 -17.09 38.86
CA GLY A 372 2.99 -16.79 40.27
C GLY A 372 1.51 -16.50 40.59
N ASN A 373 1.26 -15.61 41.57
CA ASN A 373 -0.09 -15.32 42.10
C ASN A 373 -1.01 -14.50 41.15
N THR A 374 -0.57 -14.20 39.92
CA THR A 374 -1.38 -13.43 38.94
C THR A 374 -2.60 -14.19 38.41
N GLY A 375 -2.68 -15.51 38.60
CA GLY A 375 -3.85 -16.30 38.23
C GLY A 375 -5.10 -16.04 39.09
N THR A 376 -4.95 -15.38 40.25
CA THR A 376 -6.05 -15.14 41.20
C THR A 376 -7.18 -14.25 40.65
N HIS A 377 -6.87 -13.40 39.66
CA HIS A 377 -7.83 -12.50 39.02
C HIS A 377 -8.42 -13.05 37.72
N LEU A 378 -8.21 -14.34 37.43
CA LEU A 378 -8.74 -15.01 36.25
C LEU A 378 -9.90 -15.92 36.67
N SER A 379 -11.04 -15.83 35.98
CA SER A 379 -12.20 -16.66 36.30
C SER A 379 -13.13 -16.92 35.12
N LEU A 380 -13.92 -17.99 35.19
CA LEU A 380 -15.00 -18.22 34.25
C LEU A 380 -16.12 -17.19 34.44
N LEU A 381 -16.71 -16.76 33.32
CA LEU A 381 -17.89 -15.91 33.32
C LEU A 381 -19.06 -16.68 33.95
N GLY A 382 -19.40 -16.33 35.19
CA GLY A 382 -20.64 -16.76 35.85
C GLY A 382 -21.78 -15.79 35.55
N GLU A 383 -22.50 -15.36 36.58
CA GLU A 383 -23.60 -14.37 36.46
C GLU A 383 -23.12 -12.91 36.40
N SER A 384 -21.80 -12.68 36.33
CA SER A 384 -21.22 -11.33 36.35
C SER A 384 -21.46 -10.59 35.04
N ILE A 385 -21.89 -9.33 35.13
CA ILE A 385 -22.16 -8.47 33.97
C ILE A 385 -20.93 -7.57 33.71
N CYS A 386 -20.22 -7.83 32.60
CA CYS A 386 -19.08 -7.03 32.17
C CYS A 386 -19.47 -5.99 31.12
N GLN A 387 -19.13 -4.72 31.36
CA GLN A 387 -19.33 -3.61 30.41
C GLN A 387 -18.17 -3.43 29.43
N VAL A 388 -17.02 -4.05 29.68
CA VAL A 388 -15.83 -3.95 28.80
C VAL A 388 -15.48 -5.33 28.26
N TRP A 389 -15.57 -5.47 26.94
CA TRP A 389 -15.30 -6.71 26.23
C TRP A 389 -14.04 -6.54 25.38
N LEU A 390 -13.02 -7.32 25.69
CA LEU A 390 -11.81 -7.44 24.88
C LEU A 390 -12.04 -8.53 23.84
N ILE A 391 -12.05 -8.14 22.56
CA ILE A 391 -12.52 -9.04 21.49
C ILE A 391 -11.42 -9.41 20.50
N GLY A 392 -11.33 -10.71 20.22
CA GLY A 392 -10.46 -11.30 19.21
C GLY A 392 -11.19 -11.61 17.92
N GLU A 393 -10.49 -12.29 17.02
CA GLU A 393 -11.09 -12.84 15.81
C GLU A 393 -12.05 -13.99 16.16
N GLY A 394 -13.06 -14.22 15.31
CA GLY A 394 -13.99 -15.33 15.48
C GLY A 394 -15.16 -15.09 16.44
N LEU A 395 -15.32 -13.88 17.00
CA LEU A 395 -16.51 -13.51 17.77
C LEU A 395 -17.78 -13.64 16.91
N GLU A 396 -18.78 -14.39 17.39
CA GLU A 396 -20.04 -14.58 16.67
C GLU A 396 -21.04 -13.42 16.86
N ASP A 397 -21.90 -13.21 15.86
CA ASP A 397 -22.98 -12.22 15.94
C ASP A 397 -23.96 -12.53 17.09
N SER A 398 -24.16 -13.82 17.40
CA SER A 398 -25.02 -14.34 18.47
C SER A 398 -24.50 -13.91 19.85
N GLU A 399 -23.19 -14.04 20.09
CA GLU A 399 -22.51 -13.64 21.32
C GLU A 399 -22.54 -12.12 21.49
N GLN A 400 -22.29 -11.38 20.42
CA GLN A 400 -22.32 -9.92 20.48
C GLN A 400 -23.73 -9.38 20.81
N ARG A 401 -24.79 -10.08 20.40
CA ARG A 401 -26.17 -9.75 20.76
C ARG A 401 -26.47 -9.93 22.24
N GLN A 402 -25.75 -10.80 22.94
CA GLN A 402 -25.92 -11.03 24.38
C GLN A 402 -25.25 -9.95 25.23
N ALA A 403 -24.44 -9.07 24.64
CA ALA A 403 -23.75 -8.02 25.38
C ALA A 403 -24.73 -7.02 26.05
N PRO A 404 -24.42 -6.54 27.26
CA PRO A 404 -25.17 -5.46 27.89
C PRO A 404 -25.22 -4.19 27.03
N LYS A 405 -26.30 -3.41 27.16
CA LYS A 405 -26.37 -2.08 26.55
C LYS A 405 -25.23 -1.19 27.09
N GLY A 406 -24.58 -0.44 26.20
CA GLY A 406 -23.44 0.41 26.55
C GLY A 406 -22.09 -0.31 26.59
N THR A 407 -22.02 -1.58 26.21
CA THR A 407 -20.76 -2.35 26.23
C THR A 407 -19.68 -1.71 25.35
N HIS A 408 -18.46 -1.62 25.88
CA HIS A 408 -17.26 -1.22 25.17
C HIS A 408 -16.59 -2.44 24.54
N PHE A 409 -16.69 -2.56 23.22
CA PHE A 409 -15.99 -3.55 22.43
C PHE A 409 -14.61 -3.03 22.02
N ILE A 410 -13.56 -3.54 22.67
CA ILE A 410 -12.17 -3.15 22.43
C ILE A 410 -11.45 -4.32 21.74
N PRO A 411 -11.17 -4.22 20.44
CA PRO A 411 -10.49 -5.31 19.74
C PRO A 411 -9.02 -5.40 20.15
N PHE A 412 -8.53 -6.63 20.30
CA PHE A 412 -7.10 -6.96 20.34
C PHE A 412 -6.62 -7.66 19.04
N SER A 413 -7.53 -7.87 18.09
CA SER A 413 -7.27 -8.43 16.76
C SER A 413 -6.70 -7.40 15.80
N GLN A 414 -5.99 -7.89 14.77
CA GLN A 414 -5.55 -7.05 13.66
C GLN A 414 -6.70 -6.65 12.75
N PHE A 415 -7.78 -7.42 12.66
CA PHE A 415 -8.94 -7.10 11.83
C PHE A 415 -10.05 -6.42 12.65
N PRO A 416 -10.83 -5.50 12.03
CA PRO A 416 -11.88 -4.77 12.73
C PRO A 416 -13.05 -5.71 13.05
N PRO A 417 -13.68 -5.54 14.22
CA PRO A 417 -14.84 -6.35 14.57
C PRO A 417 -16.05 -5.95 13.72
N LYS A 418 -16.92 -6.93 13.45
CA LYS A 418 -18.23 -6.66 12.86
C LYS A 418 -19.10 -5.94 13.88
N LYS A 419 -19.78 -4.87 13.46
CA LYS A 419 -20.72 -4.10 14.29
C LYS A 419 -22.13 -4.67 14.12
N VAL A 420 -22.63 -5.37 15.14
CA VAL A 420 -23.98 -5.98 15.14
C VAL A 420 -24.98 -5.13 15.92
N ARG A 421 -24.52 -4.35 16.91
CA ARG A 421 -25.37 -3.52 17.77
C ARG A 421 -25.05 -2.04 17.60
N ASN A 422 -26.07 -1.18 17.69
CA ASN A 422 -25.92 0.27 17.61
C ASN A 422 -25.90 0.96 18.98
N ASP A 423 -26.24 0.23 20.04
CA ASP A 423 -26.32 0.72 21.43
C ASP A 423 -25.07 0.36 22.26
N CYS A 424 -23.97 0.03 21.58
CA CYS A 424 -22.67 -0.34 22.15
C CYS A 424 -21.55 0.47 21.48
N LEU A 425 -20.41 0.60 22.15
CA LEU A 425 -19.26 1.36 21.67
C LEU A 425 -18.23 0.42 21.03
N TYR A 426 -17.90 0.67 19.76
CA TYR A 426 -16.91 -0.13 19.02
C TYR A 426 -15.64 0.67 18.80
N TYR A 427 -14.56 0.19 19.40
CA TYR A 427 -13.24 0.77 19.24
C TYR A 427 -12.60 0.25 17.95
N ILE A 428 -11.64 1.01 17.43
CA ILE A 428 -10.83 0.58 16.29
C ILE A 428 -9.80 -0.47 16.73
N THR A 429 -9.31 -1.26 15.78
CA THR A 429 -8.17 -2.17 16.00
C THR A 429 -6.99 -1.41 16.61
N PRO A 430 -6.15 -2.05 17.44
CA PRO A 430 -4.99 -1.42 18.09
C PRO A 430 -4.18 -0.57 17.11
N ALA A 431 -4.24 0.74 17.30
CA ALA A 431 -3.67 1.71 16.39
C ALA A 431 -3.31 3.01 17.12
N MET A 432 -2.36 3.75 16.55
CA MET A 432 -1.91 5.03 17.09
C MET A 432 -1.95 6.10 16.00
N LYS A 433 -2.27 7.32 16.43
CA LYS A 433 -2.10 8.51 15.61
C LYS A 433 -0.62 8.78 15.46
N ILE A 434 -0.19 9.02 14.22
CA ILE A 434 1.22 9.27 13.89
C ILE A 434 1.63 10.73 14.15
N PRO A 435 2.91 11.01 14.44
CA PRO A 435 3.42 12.37 14.59
C PRO A 435 3.26 13.18 13.31
N LYS A 436 3.08 14.51 13.42
CA LYS A 436 2.94 15.42 12.26
C LYS A 436 4.15 15.42 11.33
N THR A 437 5.33 15.14 11.89
CA THR A 437 6.62 15.05 11.20
C THR A 437 6.77 13.83 10.29
N LEU A 438 5.84 12.87 10.34
CA LEU A 438 5.83 11.74 9.39
C LEU A 438 5.36 12.22 8.01
N GLU A 439 6.26 12.09 7.04
CA GLU A 439 6.12 12.55 5.65
C GLU A 439 5.59 11.42 4.73
N ASN A 440 5.12 11.81 3.54
CA ASN A 440 4.64 10.93 2.46
C ASN A 440 3.46 10.02 2.84
N MET A 441 2.58 10.50 3.72
CA MET A 441 1.35 9.81 4.13
C MET A 441 0.21 10.02 3.13
N HIS A 442 0.32 9.38 1.97
CA HIS A 442 -0.64 9.50 0.88
C HIS A 442 -1.80 8.50 0.98
N SER A 443 -1.60 7.38 1.68
CA SER A 443 -2.59 6.31 1.85
C SER A 443 -3.01 6.08 3.30
N CYS A 444 -4.22 5.53 3.47
CA CYS A 444 -4.69 4.93 4.71
C CYS A 444 -4.17 3.50 4.84
N GLU A 445 -3.97 3.06 6.08
CA GLU A 445 -3.59 1.67 6.36
C GLU A 445 -4.86 0.83 6.56
N ASN A 446 -5.28 0.15 5.49
CA ASN A 446 -6.53 -0.63 5.47
C ASN A 446 -7.74 0.24 5.89
N TRP A 447 -8.48 -0.16 6.92
CA TRP A 447 -9.64 0.54 7.49
C TRP A 447 -9.28 1.68 8.45
N LEU A 448 -7.99 1.93 8.70
CA LEU A 448 -7.58 2.99 9.62
C LEU A 448 -7.72 4.37 8.98
N PRO A 449 -8.16 5.40 9.72
CA PRO A 449 -8.17 6.78 9.26
C PRO A 449 -6.81 7.27 8.77
N ARG A 450 -6.80 8.25 7.87
CA ARG A 450 -5.55 8.86 7.41
C ARG A 450 -4.78 9.44 8.60
N ARG A 451 -3.48 9.21 8.64
CA ARG A 451 -2.60 9.51 9.78
C ARG A 451 -2.89 8.72 11.06
N VAL A 452 -3.40 7.51 10.91
CA VAL A 452 -3.44 6.48 11.95
C VAL A 452 -2.76 5.23 11.39
N MET A 453 -1.88 4.62 12.17
CA MET A 453 -1.16 3.39 11.81
C MET A 453 -1.45 2.30 12.83
N SER A 454 -1.41 1.05 12.40
CA SER A 454 -1.60 -0.06 13.33
C SER A 454 -0.47 -0.12 14.36
N ALA A 455 -0.79 -0.58 15.57
CA ALA A 455 0.18 -0.69 16.64
C ALA A 455 1.37 -1.59 16.27
N TRP A 456 1.13 -2.65 15.47
CA TRP A 456 2.18 -3.55 15.00
C TRP A 456 3.19 -2.86 14.07
N ARG A 457 2.71 -2.00 13.15
CA ARG A 457 3.59 -1.19 12.31
C ARG A 457 4.35 -0.16 13.14
N VAL A 458 3.67 0.52 14.07
CA VAL A 458 4.30 1.51 14.94
C VAL A 458 5.38 0.88 15.83
N ALA A 459 5.17 -0.35 16.30
CA ALA A 459 6.15 -1.09 17.10
C ALA A 459 7.48 -1.24 16.34
N GLY A 460 7.45 -1.64 15.06
CA GLY A 460 8.64 -1.72 14.22
C GLY A 460 9.36 -0.38 14.05
N ILE A 461 8.60 0.72 13.94
CA ILE A 461 9.17 2.08 13.85
C ILE A 461 9.84 2.48 15.17
N VAL A 462 9.16 2.28 16.30
CA VAL A 462 9.68 2.60 17.64
C VAL A 462 10.94 1.78 17.93
N HIS A 463 10.95 0.50 17.58
CA HIS A 463 12.10 -0.38 17.74
C HIS A 463 13.35 0.18 17.03
N ALA A 464 13.17 0.70 15.81
CA ALA A 464 14.26 1.31 15.03
C ALA A 464 14.68 2.70 15.54
N LEU A 465 13.73 3.50 16.04
CA LEU A 465 14.01 4.82 16.60
C LEU A 465 14.81 4.74 17.90
N VAL A 466 14.47 3.77 18.76
CA VAL A 466 15.17 3.55 20.03
C VAL A 466 16.46 2.74 19.82
N GLY A 467 16.53 1.91 18.78
CA GLY A 467 17.70 1.08 18.49
C GLY A 467 17.78 -0.15 19.41
N TRP A 468 16.64 -0.80 19.68
CA TRP A 468 16.65 -2.07 20.41
C TRP A 468 17.29 -3.18 19.58
N ASN A 469 18.03 -4.06 20.27
CA ASN A 469 18.81 -5.14 19.65
C ASN A 469 18.16 -6.52 19.79
N GLU A 470 16.97 -6.58 20.39
CA GLU A 470 16.24 -7.81 20.67
C GLU A 470 15.19 -8.08 19.59
N HIS A 471 14.88 -9.34 19.33
CA HIS A 471 13.74 -9.68 18.47
C HIS A 471 12.47 -9.69 19.32
N GLU A 472 11.35 -9.27 18.73
CA GLU A 472 10.02 -9.40 19.34
C GLU A 472 9.22 -10.40 18.49
N CYS A 473 9.46 -11.70 18.71
CA CYS A 473 8.89 -12.81 17.95
C CYS A 473 8.63 -14.02 18.84
N GLY A 474 7.93 -15.02 18.32
CA GLY A 474 7.55 -16.22 19.09
C GLY A 474 6.68 -15.83 20.28
N GLU A 475 6.99 -16.31 21.47
CA GLU A 475 6.29 -15.92 22.71
C GLU A 475 6.93 -14.71 23.42
N THR A 476 7.99 -14.10 22.85
CA THR A 476 8.69 -12.97 23.47
C THR A 476 7.83 -11.70 23.47
N VAL A 477 7.60 -11.12 24.64
CA VAL A 477 6.92 -9.82 24.82
C VAL A 477 7.88 -8.89 25.54
N LEU A 478 8.16 -7.72 24.95
CA LEU A 478 9.01 -6.70 25.53
C LEU A 478 8.29 -5.96 26.66
N ASP A 479 9.04 -5.20 27.45
CA ASP A 479 8.47 -4.34 28.48
C ASP A 479 7.45 -3.36 27.87
N MET A 480 6.17 -3.57 28.21
CA MET A 480 5.04 -2.81 27.70
C MET A 480 5.06 -1.34 28.13
N GLU A 481 5.52 -1.03 29.34
CA GLU A 481 5.57 0.36 29.83
C GLU A 481 6.70 1.13 29.15
N LYS A 482 7.85 0.47 28.95
CA LYS A 482 8.96 1.02 28.16
C LYS A 482 8.56 1.25 26.71
N MET A 483 7.86 0.29 26.10
CA MET A 483 7.34 0.38 24.74
C MET A 483 6.37 1.55 24.57
N TRP A 484 5.43 1.69 25.51
CA TRP A 484 4.46 2.79 25.51
C TRP A 484 5.11 4.15 25.64
N SER A 485 6.00 4.29 26.62
CA SER A 485 6.71 5.55 26.89
C SER A 485 7.56 5.97 25.68
N ALA A 486 8.22 5.02 25.02
CA ALA A 486 8.98 5.28 23.80
C ALA A 486 8.08 5.73 22.63
N ALA A 487 6.93 5.08 22.44
CA ALA A 487 5.97 5.47 21.41
C ALA A 487 5.47 6.91 21.63
N LEU A 488 5.08 7.25 22.86
CA LEU A 488 4.64 8.60 23.21
C LEU A 488 5.77 9.64 23.04
N HIS A 489 7.00 9.31 23.45
CA HIS A 489 8.17 10.18 23.31
C HIS A 489 8.45 10.55 21.85
N HIS A 490 8.26 9.61 20.92
CA HIS A 490 8.41 9.84 19.48
C HIS A 490 7.17 10.45 18.81
N GLY A 491 6.19 10.92 19.59
CA GLY A 491 5.04 11.68 19.13
C GLY A 491 3.89 10.84 18.55
N PHE A 492 3.91 9.51 18.76
CA PHE A 492 2.73 8.69 18.55
C PHE A 492 1.74 8.94 19.69
N GLN A 493 0.44 8.91 19.38
CA GLN A 493 -0.61 9.16 20.37
C GLN A 493 -1.67 8.08 20.30
N LEU A 494 -2.25 7.74 21.45
CA LEU A 494 -3.39 6.84 21.50
C LEU A 494 -4.53 7.38 20.64
N GLN A 495 -5.06 6.56 19.74
CA GLN A 495 -6.24 6.90 18.97
C GLN A 495 -7.48 6.46 19.76
N LEU A 496 -8.07 7.39 20.51
CA LEU A 496 -9.35 7.14 21.18
C LEU A 496 -10.50 7.10 20.15
N PRO A 497 -11.59 6.37 20.43
CA PRO A 497 -12.79 6.43 19.60
C PRO A 497 -13.30 7.87 19.54
N LYS A 498 -13.69 8.33 18.35
CA LYS A 498 -14.51 9.53 18.22
C LYS A 498 -15.95 9.12 18.57
N TYR A 499 -16.49 9.69 19.64
CA TYR A 499 -17.89 9.55 20.03
C TYR A 499 -18.82 10.13 18.98
#